data_AF-A0A7X4YG68-F1
#
_entry.id   AF-A0A7X4YG68-F1
#
_cell.length_a   1.000
_cell.length_b   1.000
_cell.length_c   1.000
_cell.angle_alpha   90.00
_cell.angle_beta   90.00
_cell.angle_gamma   90.00
#
_symmetry.space_group_name_H-M   'P 1'
#
loop_
_entity.id
_entity.type
_entity.pdbx_description
1 polymer ?
#
loop_
_entity_poly.entity_id
_entity_poly.type
_entity_poly.pdbx_seq_one_letter_code
_entity_poly.pdbx_strand_id
1 'polypeptide(L)'
;MQRPARRLLRQCLAGVHGHHRTHARGLSDGGPIPTPPRERTDCAPSSPKGELSLSLSSVRRALLPWVLFVSACKGEGTVGAQGPQGLQGETGPAGAQGPRGDVGPAGAQGLQGETGPTGAQGPRGDVGPAGAPGGSGTDRLLAARVRIIPLEATALESGAALRAAVEAVPSDGSQTWVLKLGAGTYDLGTTGLVLKRGVFLEGSGVGVSRITSSTAGDGSVVGASGAGLRLLSVSNTGGGTRSVAIFNRDDGFAVSEVRAEALAGQSLTFGVYYQSANGITLSRVESQASSDRGRVMGFAFDQVGITLEDSKAVVQGTASAVESVIGVGVAGNVGILRRVFINASATNGARSFGVEAAAQNVSVMDSEVFSGGATLSAALHAETPGVSVRSSRLKGDGTGAFGVYADFPAPTPGVRMGIDQSSIEGYETAVYLKAGSTARLGHAKLYGGVFVEQGASALCLFTFQTVQQDTLPVGSSCQ
;
A
#
# COMPACT_ATOMS: atom_id res chain seq x y z
N MET A 1 71.41 -13.93 -12.01
CA MET A 1 71.77 -15.37 -11.92
C MET A 1 70.70 -16.11 -11.14
N GLN A 2 70.29 -17.28 -11.66
CA GLN A 2 70.00 -18.56 -10.97
C GLN A 2 69.12 -18.64 -9.70
N ARG A 3 68.12 -19.54 -9.76
CA ARG A 3 67.67 -20.38 -8.64
C ARG A 3 68.46 -21.69 -8.62
N PRO A 4 68.71 -22.30 -7.46
CA PRO A 4 68.23 -23.67 -7.17
C PRO A 4 67.38 -23.69 -5.86
N ALA A 5 66.35 -24.52 -5.66
CA ALA A 5 66.34 -25.99 -5.46
C ALA A 5 67.16 -26.44 -4.22
N ARG A 6 66.83 -27.44 -3.39
CA ARG A 6 65.75 -28.43 -3.15
C ARG A 6 66.28 -29.32 -1.98
N ARG A 7 65.45 -30.22 -1.42
CA ARG A 7 65.73 -31.47 -0.62
C ARG A 7 65.19 -31.41 0.84
N LEU A 8 64.63 -32.49 1.44
CA LEU A 8 64.29 -33.85 0.93
C LEU A 8 63.24 -34.61 1.80
N LEU A 9 62.80 -35.80 1.31
CA LEU A 9 61.91 -36.83 1.92
C LEU A 9 60.44 -36.39 2.13
N ARG A 10 59.40 -37.25 2.16
CA ARG A 10 59.11 -38.65 1.66
C ARG A 10 57.55 -38.73 1.51
N GLN A 11 56.82 -39.54 0.72
CA GLN A 11 56.94 -40.89 0.12
C GLN A 11 56.87 -42.05 1.14
N CYS A 12 55.94 -43.01 1.10
CA CYS A 12 54.86 -43.39 0.15
C CYS A 12 53.51 -43.57 0.90
N LEU A 13 52.28 -43.60 0.35
CA LEU A 13 51.70 -43.86 -1.00
C LEU A 13 51.37 -45.33 -1.33
N ALA A 14 50.13 -45.76 -1.00
CA ALA A 14 49.28 -46.79 -1.66
C ALA A 14 47.93 -46.89 -0.91
N GLY A 15 46.76 -47.24 -1.49
CA GLY A 15 46.39 -47.39 -2.91
C GLY A 15 45.28 -48.44 -3.15
N VAL A 16 44.37 -48.18 -4.11
CA VAL A 16 43.34 -49.12 -4.68
C VAL A 16 42.17 -49.47 -3.70
N HIS A 17 40.90 -49.07 -3.90
CA HIS A 17 39.87 -49.36 -4.94
C HIS A 17 39.19 -50.74 -4.86
N GLY A 18 37.85 -50.75 -4.85
CA GLY A 18 36.99 -51.94 -4.92
C GLY A 18 35.50 -51.57 -4.91
N HIS A 19 34.68 -52.22 -5.73
CA HIS A 19 33.26 -51.88 -5.95
C HIS A 19 32.31 -53.02 -5.47
N HIS A 20 31.00 -52.75 -5.55
CA HIS A 20 29.85 -53.67 -5.57
C HIS A 20 29.05 -53.97 -4.28
N ARG A 21 27.77 -54.31 -4.53
CA ARG A 21 26.63 -54.48 -3.60
C ARG A 21 26.53 -55.95 -3.13
N THR A 22 25.94 -56.22 -1.95
CA THR A 22 24.55 -56.77 -1.81
C THR A 22 24.19 -57.32 -0.41
N HIS A 23 22.89 -57.23 -0.09
CA HIS A 23 22.09 -58.09 0.81
C HIS A 23 22.39 -58.16 2.33
N ALA A 24 21.53 -58.90 3.05
CA ALA A 24 21.24 -58.80 4.48
C ALA A 24 20.77 -60.15 5.09
N ARG A 25 20.35 -60.14 6.38
CA ARG A 25 20.21 -61.24 7.37
C ARG A 25 21.52 -61.44 8.17
N GLY A 26 21.50 -61.76 9.47
CA GLY A 26 20.40 -61.82 10.45
C GLY A 26 20.69 -62.81 11.62
N LEU A 27 20.16 -62.52 12.83
CA LEU A 27 20.34 -63.26 14.11
C LEU A 27 21.77 -63.26 14.70
N SER A 28 22.00 -63.40 16.02
CA SER A 28 21.17 -63.13 17.23
C SER A 28 22.08 -63.02 18.49
N ASP A 29 21.47 -62.88 19.68
CA ASP A 29 22.07 -63.00 21.04
C ASP A 29 23.02 -61.85 21.50
N GLY A 30 23.04 -61.39 22.76
CA GLY A 30 22.14 -61.60 23.90
C GLY A 30 22.74 -61.06 25.22
N GLY A 31 22.12 -60.04 25.87
CA GLY A 31 22.57 -59.50 27.18
C GLY A 31 21.94 -58.13 27.55
N PRO A 32 21.89 -57.69 28.83
CA PRO A 32 20.80 -56.79 29.28
C PRO A 32 21.19 -55.44 29.93
N ILE A 33 20.34 -54.41 29.68
CA ILE A 33 19.65 -53.48 30.64
C ILE A 33 20.50 -52.84 31.77
N PRO A 34 20.57 -51.49 31.89
CA PRO A 34 19.41 -50.73 32.39
C PRO A 34 19.10 -49.34 31.80
N THR A 35 17.87 -48.88 32.05
CA THR A 35 17.29 -47.58 31.68
C THR A 35 17.28 -46.57 32.85
N PRO A 36 17.55 -45.26 32.62
CA PRO A 36 17.29 -44.21 33.61
C PRO A 36 15.77 -43.86 33.71
N PRO A 37 15.32 -43.18 34.78
CA PRO A 37 13.90 -43.12 35.15
C PRO A 37 13.08 -42.03 34.44
N ARG A 38 11.75 -42.18 34.51
CA ARG A 38 10.80 -41.06 34.37
C ARG A 38 10.70 -40.32 35.70
N GLU A 39 10.98 -39.03 35.71
CA GLU A 39 10.64 -38.16 36.84
C GLU A 39 9.37 -37.35 36.52
N ARG A 40 8.56 -37.10 37.57
CA ARG A 40 7.26 -36.46 37.52
C ARG A 40 7.17 -35.57 38.75
N THR A 41 7.21 -34.26 38.55
CA THR A 41 7.36 -33.31 39.67
C THR A 41 6.31 -32.22 39.55
N ASP A 42 5.34 -32.26 40.46
CA ASP A 42 4.26 -31.29 40.55
C ASP A 42 4.76 -29.97 41.19
N CYS A 43 4.27 -28.82 40.73
CA CYS A 43 4.69 -27.50 41.23
C CYS A 43 3.78 -26.98 42.34
N ALA A 44 4.38 -26.51 43.45
CA ALA A 44 3.72 -25.75 44.51
C ALA A 44 4.54 -24.46 44.81
N PRO A 45 3.91 -23.27 44.97
CA PRO A 45 4.63 -21.99 45.05
C PRO A 45 4.81 -21.45 46.47
N SER A 46 5.93 -20.76 46.72
CA SER A 46 6.09 -19.78 47.80
C SER A 46 7.16 -18.74 47.43
N SER A 47 7.00 -17.50 47.93
CA SER A 47 7.60 -16.29 47.32
C SER A 47 8.83 -15.73 48.11
N PRO A 48 9.29 -14.46 47.98
CA PRO A 48 10.68 -14.24 47.55
C PRO A 48 11.56 -13.36 48.48
N LYS A 49 12.87 -13.33 48.23
CA LYS A 49 13.81 -12.18 48.39
C LYS A 49 15.25 -12.58 48.05
N GLY A 50 16.05 -11.63 47.54
CA GLY A 50 17.50 -11.80 47.38
C GLY A 50 18.06 -11.08 46.15
N GLU A 51 18.58 -9.87 46.33
CA GLU A 51 19.53 -9.28 45.38
C GLU A 51 20.90 -9.92 45.54
N LEU A 52 21.64 -10.13 44.44
CA LEU A 52 23.05 -10.51 44.51
C LEU A 52 23.82 -10.01 43.27
N SER A 53 24.75 -9.08 43.50
CA SER A 53 25.67 -8.55 42.50
C SER A 53 26.99 -9.35 42.45
N LEU A 54 27.50 -9.66 41.27
CA LEU A 54 28.92 -9.93 40.94
C LEU A 54 29.04 -9.83 39.39
N SER A 55 29.81 -8.89 38.84
CA SER A 55 31.28 -8.88 38.69
C SER A 55 31.77 -9.64 37.44
N LEU A 56 32.40 -8.91 36.51
CA LEU A 56 32.98 -9.46 35.28
C LEU A 56 34.42 -9.95 35.50
N SER A 57 34.71 -11.22 35.21
CA SER A 57 36.08 -11.70 35.04
C SER A 57 36.22 -12.89 34.07
N SER A 58 36.63 -12.60 32.84
CA SER A 58 37.53 -13.39 32.00
C SER A 58 37.35 -14.92 31.90
N VAL A 59 36.63 -15.39 30.86
CA VAL A 59 36.88 -16.72 30.23
C VAL A 59 36.99 -16.55 28.71
N ARG A 60 37.86 -17.31 28.06
CA ARG A 60 38.20 -17.16 26.63
C ARG A 60 37.23 -17.91 25.68
N ARG A 61 36.77 -17.19 24.66
CA ARG A 61 36.51 -17.63 23.27
C ARG A 61 36.39 -19.15 23.04
N ALA A 62 35.15 -19.63 22.91
CA ALA A 62 34.79 -20.87 22.23
C ALA A 62 33.66 -20.58 21.21
N LEU A 63 33.52 -21.42 20.18
CA LEU A 63 32.59 -21.20 19.05
C LEU A 63 31.16 -21.69 19.39
N LEU A 64 30.18 -20.77 19.39
CA LEU A 64 28.74 -20.97 19.10
C LEU A 64 27.98 -19.66 19.43
N PRO A 65 27.16 -19.09 18.53
CA PRO A 65 26.18 -18.06 18.91
C PRO A 65 24.97 -18.72 19.58
N TRP A 66 24.50 -18.17 20.69
CA TRP A 66 23.53 -18.83 21.58
C TRP A 66 22.08 -18.62 21.15
N VAL A 67 21.24 -19.64 21.36
CA VAL A 67 19.78 -19.50 21.28
C VAL A 67 19.30 -18.79 22.54
N LEU A 68 19.01 -17.50 22.43
CA LEU A 68 18.43 -16.70 23.50
C LEU A 68 16.92 -17.00 23.66
N PHE A 69 16.61 -18.09 24.36
CA PHE A 69 15.26 -18.35 24.84
C PHE A 69 14.88 -17.34 25.94
N VAL A 70 14.25 -16.23 25.53
CA VAL A 70 13.55 -15.34 26.46
C VAL A 70 12.28 -16.04 26.94
N SER A 71 12.41 -16.81 28.03
CA SER A 71 11.26 -17.43 28.70
C SER A 71 10.51 -16.37 29.51
N ALA A 72 9.65 -15.61 28.84
CA ALA A 72 8.77 -14.65 29.49
C ALA A 72 7.77 -15.39 30.39
N CYS A 73 7.74 -15.07 31.69
CA CYS A 73 6.77 -15.64 32.61
C CYS A 73 5.34 -15.25 32.22
N LYS A 74 4.41 -16.20 32.38
CA LYS A 74 3.00 -16.08 31.99
C LYS A 74 2.26 -15.06 32.86
N GLY A 75 2.28 -13.79 32.45
CA GLY A 75 1.28 -12.82 32.86
C GLY A 75 -0.05 -13.13 32.18
N GLU A 76 -1.14 -13.23 32.94
CA GLU A 76 -2.44 -13.61 32.37
C GLU A 76 -3.12 -12.42 31.69
N GLY A 77 -2.95 -12.34 30.36
CA GLY A 77 -3.88 -11.59 29.53
C GLY A 77 -5.25 -12.25 29.60
N THR A 78 -6.18 -11.62 30.34
CA THR A 78 -7.55 -12.10 30.49
C THR A 78 -8.22 -12.25 29.14
N VAL A 79 -8.80 -13.42 28.86
CA VAL A 79 -9.58 -13.66 27.64
C VAL A 79 -10.68 -12.61 27.55
N GLY A 80 -10.73 -11.88 26.43
CA GLY A 80 -11.81 -10.93 26.16
C GLY A 80 -13.15 -11.66 26.20
N ALA A 81 -14.06 -11.22 27.07
CA ALA A 81 -15.32 -11.91 27.28
C ALA A 81 -16.13 -12.03 25.97
N GLN A 82 -16.68 -13.21 25.71
CA GLN A 82 -17.62 -13.40 24.62
C GLN A 82 -18.82 -12.46 24.83
N GLY A 83 -19.10 -11.63 23.82
CA GLY A 83 -20.25 -10.71 23.86
C GLY A 83 -21.55 -11.48 24.10
N PRO A 84 -22.46 -10.99 24.94
CA PRO A 84 -23.69 -11.71 25.28
C PRO A 84 -24.54 -11.94 24.04
N GLN A 85 -25.14 -13.13 23.95
CA GLN A 85 -26.10 -13.45 22.91
C GLN A 85 -27.31 -12.51 23.03
N GLY A 86 -27.69 -11.87 21.91
CA GLY A 86 -28.86 -10.99 21.86
C GLY A 86 -30.13 -11.73 22.27
N LEU A 87 -30.91 -11.14 23.18
CA LEU A 87 -32.17 -11.71 23.63
C LEU A 87 -33.21 -11.68 22.50
N GLN A 88 -34.03 -12.72 22.44
CA GLN A 88 -35.19 -12.78 21.56
C GLN A 88 -36.22 -11.74 22.04
N GLY A 89 -36.71 -10.91 21.11
CA GLY A 89 -37.74 -9.91 21.43
C GLY A 89 -39.05 -10.57 21.89
N GLU A 90 -39.66 -10.01 22.93
CA GLU A 90 -40.89 -10.56 23.51
C GLU A 90 -42.09 -10.42 22.56
N THR A 91 -42.99 -11.41 22.60
CA THR A 91 -44.27 -11.36 21.88
C THR A 91 -45.16 -10.28 22.48
N GLY A 92 -45.61 -9.32 21.67
CA GLY A 92 -46.52 -8.27 22.11
C GLY A 92 -47.83 -8.84 22.69
N PRO A 93 -48.43 -8.19 23.71
CA PRO A 93 -49.63 -8.69 24.38
C PRO A 93 -50.82 -8.74 23.43
N ALA A 94 -51.71 -9.73 23.64
CA ALA A 94 -52.95 -9.86 22.89
C ALA A 94 -53.85 -8.62 23.10
N GLY A 95 -54.47 -8.13 22.02
CA GLY A 95 -55.39 -7.00 22.07
C GLY A 95 -56.58 -7.26 22.99
N ALA A 96 -56.99 -6.24 23.74
CA ALA A 96 -58.09 -6.35 24.69
C ALA A 96 -59.41 -6.71 23.99
N GLN A 97 -60.16 -7.64 24.59
CA GLN A 97 -61.48 -8.04 24.10
C GLN A 97 -62.46 -6.87 24.21
N GLY A 98 -63.10 -6.50 23.11
CA GLY A 98 -64.10 -5.42 23.08
C GLY A 98 -65.30 -5.72 24.00
N PRO A 99 -65.93 -4.68 24.59
CA PRO A 99 -67.06 -4.86 25.50
C PRO A 99 -68.25 -5.51 24.78
N ARG A 100 -68.99 -6.34 25.53
CA ARG A 100 -70.22 -6.98 25.06
C ARG A 100 -71.33 -5.93 24.91
N GLY A 101 -71.88 -5.80 23.70
CA GLY A 101 -73.03 -4.93 23.46
C GLY A 101 -74.31 -5.42 24.15
N ASP A 102 -75.12 -4.49 24.62
CA ASP A 102 -76.39 -4.76 25.29
C ASP A 102 -77.51 -5.17 24.33
N VAL A 103 -78.56 -5.80 24.89
CA VAL A 103 -79.66 -6.41 24.12
C VAL A 103 -80.72 -5.37 23.76
N GLY A 104 -80.79 -4.98 22.49
CA GLY A 104 -81.92 -4.27 21.90
C GLY A 104 -82.98 -5.23 21.32
N PRO A 105 -84.29 -4.89 21.39
CA PRO A 105 -85.35 -5.66 20.73
C PRO A 105 -85.35 -5.46 19.20
N ALA A 106 -86.04 -6.36 18.49
CA ALA A 106 -85.84 -6.58 17.04
C ALA A 106 -86.35 -5.45 16.11
N GLY A 107 -85.58 -5.17 15.06
CA GLY A 107 -86.01 -4.36 13.92
C GLY A 107 -84.93 -4.22 12.83
N ALA A 108 -85.32 -4.46 11.56
CA ALA A 108 -84.52 -4.34 10.33
C ALA A 108 -83.30 -5.28 10.16
N GLN A 109 -83.08 -5.72 8.92
CA GLN A 109 -81.96 -6.59 8.52
C GLN A 109 -80.73 -5.72 8.20
N GLY A 110 -79.80 -5.64 9.15
CA GLY A 110 -78.53 -4.94 8.98
C GLY A 110 -77.62 -5.61 7.93
N LEU A 111 -76.86 -4.79 7.20
CA LEU A 111 -75.81 -5.26 6.29
C LEU A 111 -74.67 -5.92 7.06
N GLN A 112 -73.95 -6.82 6.40
CA GLN A 112 -72.75 -7.46 6.94
C GLN A 112 -71.70 -6.38 7.26
N GLY A 113 -71.27 -6.30 8.53
CA GLY A 113 -70.24 -5.36 8.96
C GLY A 113 -68.92 -5.62 8.25
N GLU A 114 -68.24 -4.54 7.85
CA GLU A 114 -66.98 -4.61 7.09
C GLU A 114 -65.87 -5.29 7.90
N THR A 115 -65.02 -6.06 7.20
CA THR A 115 -63.83 -6.68 7.80
C THR A 115 -62.89 -5.60 8.31
N GLY A 116 -62.58 -5.63 9.61
CA GLY A 116 -61.64 -4.68 10.22
C GLY A 116 -60.27 -4.68 9.52
N PRO A 117 -59.59 -3.53 9.43
CA PRO A 117 -58.39 -3.39 8.63
C PRO A 117 -57.26 -4.31 9.11
N THR A 118 -56.60 -4.97 8.16
CA THR A 118 -55.39 -5.78 8.43
C THR A 118 -54.35 -4.92 9.15
N GLY A 119 -53.85 -5.41 10.28
CA GLY A 119 -52.84 -4.71 11.08
C GLY A 119 -51.60 -4.35 10.25
N ALA A 120 -51.07 -3.15 10.47
CA ALA A 120 -49.92 -2.64 9.71
C ALA A 120 -48.72 -3.59 9.82
N GLN A 121 -48.08 -3.87 8.68
CA GLN A 121 -46.88 -4.69 8.64
C GLN A 121 -45.77 -4.02 9.46
N GLY A 122 -45.21 -4.75 10.44
CA GLY A 122 -44.16 -4.23 11.32
C GLY A 122 -42.94 -3.74 10.52
N PRO A 123 -42.21 -2.72 11.02
CA PRO A 123 -41.08 -2.17 10.31
C PRO A 123 -40.04 -3.25 10.00
N ARG A 124 -39.50 -3.20 8.78
CA ARG A 124 -38.42 -4.10 8.35
C ARG A 124 -37.23 -3.91 9.27
N GLY A 125 -36.87 -4.97 10.02
CA GLY A 125 -35.74 -4.93 10.95
C GLY A 125 -34.46 -4.45 10.26
N ASP A 126 -33.68 -3.65 10.97
CA ASP A 126 -32.48 -2.99 10.44
C ASP A 126 -31.50 -3.99 9.82
N VAL A 127 -30.82 -3.54 8.76
CA VAL A 127 -29.73 -4.31 8.16
C VAL A 127 -28.63 -4.42 9.21
N GLY A 128 -28.35 -5.66 9.65
CA GLY A 128 -27.29 -5.93 10.61
C GLY A 128 -25.96 -5.31 10.16
N PRO A 129 -25.15 -4.78 11.08
CA PRO A 129 -23.95 -4.02 10.72
C PRO A 129 -23.06 -4.83 9.79
N ALA A 130 -22.55 -4.18 8.73
CA ALA A 130 -21.64 -4.81 7.80
C ALA A 130 -20.49 -5.48 8.56
N GLY A 131 -20.21 -6.74 8.24
CA GLY A 131 -19.14 -7.50 8.89
C GLY A 131 -17.85 -6.69 8.90
N ALA A 132 -17.18 -6.63 10.06
CA ALA A 132 -16.03 -5.76 10.26
C ALA A 132 -15.00 -5.95 9.12
N PRO A 133 -14.44 -4.86 8.56
CA PRO A 133 -13.43 -4.96 7.51
C PRO A 133 -12.33 -5.94 7.92
N GLY A 134 -12.00 -6.88 7.02
CA GLY A 134 -10.98 -7.90 7.29
C GLY A 134 -9.71 -7.23 7.80
N GLY A 135 -9.26 -7.63 8.99
CA GLY A 135 -8.39 -6.82 9.84
C GLY A 135 -7.21 -6.19 9.10
N SER A 136 -7.00 -4.89 9.30
CA SER A 136 -5.87 -4.15 8.74
C SER A 136 -4.56 -4.89 9.03
N GLY A 137 -3.58 -4.82 8.12
CA GLY A 137 -2.39 -5.70 8.14
C GLY A 137 -1.60 -5.76 9.46
N THR A 138 -1.77 -4.78 10.35
CA THR A 138 -1.31 -4.78 11.74
C THR A 138 -1.83 -5.95 12.58
N ASP A 139 -3.08 -6.37 12.41
CA ASP A 139 -3.74 -7.39 13.24
C ASP A 139 -3.21 -8.80 12.95
N ARG A 140 -2.81 -9.05 11.69
CA ARG A 140 -2.12 -10.28 11.27
C ARG A 140 -0.72 -10.44 11.88
N LEU A 141 -0.15 -9.40 12.49
CA LEU A 141 1.20 -9.46 13.08
C LEU A 141 1.21 -10.19 14.43
N LEU A 142 0.07 -10.33 15.11
CA LEU A 142 -0.04 -10.96 16.44
C LEU A 142 0.33 -12.45 16.46
N ALA A 143 0.31 -13.12 15.31
CA ALA A 143 0.73 -14.51 15.14
C ALA A 143 2.01 -14.68 14.28
N ALA A 144 2.70 -13.57 13.96
CA ALA A 144 3.81 -13.60 13.01
C ALA A 144 5.13 -14.05 13.65
N ARG A 145 5.98 -14.74 12.86
CA ARG A 145 7.34 -15.08 13.27
C ARG A 145 8.28 -13.90 13.04
N VAL A 146 8.89 -13.40 14.11
CA VAL A 146 9.84 -12.28 14.05
C VAL A 146 11.26 -12.81 13.91
N ARG A 147 12.03 -12.25 12.96
CA ARG A 147 13.49 -12.44 12.85
C ARG A 147 14.16 -11.07 12.75
N ILE A 148 15.16 -10.83 13.59
CA ILE A 148 15.99 -9.61 13.52
C ILE A 148 17.11 -9.85 12.50
N ILE A 149 17.32 -8.89 11.61
CA ILE A 149 18.44 -8.86 10.66
C ILE A 149 19.44 -7.81 11.17
N PRO A 150 20.64 -8.20 11.64
CA PRO A 150 21.65 -7.23 12.06
C PRO A 150 22.20 -6.44 10.85
N LEU A 151 23.07 -5.46 11.11
CA LEU A 151 24.05 -5.04 10.11
C LEU A 151 25.25 -5.99 10.15
N GLU A 152 25.83 -6.22 8.98
CA GLU A 152 27.17 -6.78 8.82
C GLU A 152 28.21 -5.64 8.72
N ALA A 153 29.48 -5.98 8.48
CA ALA A 153 30.58 -4.98 8.42
C ALA A 153 30.42 -3.96 7.28
N THR A 154 29.73 -4.34 6.19
CA THR A 154 29.39 -3.46 5.06
C THR A 154 27.91 -3.49 4.71
N ALA A 155 27.44 -2.46 3.99
CA ALA A 155 26.08 -2.41 3.48
C ALA A 155 25.76 -3.55 2.49
N LEU A 156 26.74 -3.99 1.69
CA LEU A 156 26.59 -5.06 0.71
C LEU A 156 26.47 -6.44 1.38
N GLU A 157 27.27 -6.71 2.41
CA GLU A 157 27.11 -7.90 3.25
C GLU A 157 25.76 -7.89 3.99
N SER A 158 25.34 -6.72 4.48
CA SER A 158 24.02 -6.54 5.12
C SER A 158 22.87 -6.86 4.14
N GLY A 159 22.94 -6.37 2.91
CA GLY A 159 21.96 -6.68 1.85
C GLY A 159 21.98 -8.15 1.42
N ALA A 160 23.16 -8.79 1.42
CA ALA A 160 23.27 -10.24 1.22
C ALA A 160 22.63 -11.04 2.36
N ALA A 161 22.84 -10.63 3.61
CA ALA A 161 22.21 -11.23 4.79
C ALA A 161 20.68 -11.06 4.78
N LEU A 162 20.17 -9.89 4.39
CA LEU A 162 18.74 -9.64 4.18
C LEU A 162 18.15 -10.55 3.08
N ARG A 163 18.83 -10.65 1.93
CA ARG A 163 18.40 -11.54 0.82
C ARG A 163 18.38 -13.01 1.24
N ALA A 164 19.41 -13.48 1.95
CA ALA A 164 19.45 -14.82 2.51
C ALA A 164 18.36 -15.06 3.59
N ALA A 165 17.99 -14.03 4.35
CA ALA A 165 16.93 -14.12 5.34
C ALA A 165 15.52 -14.20 4.72
N VAL A 166 15.26 -13.46 3.63
CA VAL A 166 14.03 -13.59 2.83
C VAL A 166 13.97 -14.97 2.15
N GLU A 167 15.08 -15.44 1.59
CA GLU A 167 15.11 -16.74 0.92
C GLU A 167 14.89 -17.90 1.90
N ALA A 168 15.36 -17.78 3.14
CA ALA A 168 15.10 -18.73 4.21
C ALA A 168 13.63 -18.79 4.70
N VAL A 169 12.74 -17.89 4.24
CA VAL A 169 11.30 -17.97 4.56
C VAL A 169 10.61 -19.02 3.67
N PRO A 170 9.77 -19.92 4.23
CA PRO A 170 8.91 -20.81 3.45
C PRO A 170 8.03 -20.06 2.45
N SER A 171 7.98 -20.53 1.22
CA SER A 171 7.21 -19.92 0.12
C SER A 171 5.73 -20.32 0.08
N ASP A 172 5.25 -21.12 1.05
CA ASP A 172 3.87 -21.61 1.13
C ASP A 172 2.86 -20.53 1.55
N GLY A 173 3.32 -19.44 2.17
CA GLY A 173 2.48 -18.37 2.71
C GLY A 173 1.62 -18.79 3.91
N SER A 174 1.88 -19.95 4.52
CA SER A 174 1.07 -20.49 5.62
C SER A 174 1.22 -19.72 6.92
N GLN A 175 2.31 -18.97 7.06
CA GLN A 175 2.67 -18.18 8.24
C GLN A 175 3.18 -16.80 7.81
N THR A 176 2.77 -15.76 8.55
CA THR A 176 3.30 -14.40 8.34
C THR A 176 4.66 -14.27 9.03
N TRP A 177 5.63 -13.67 8.34
CA TRP A 177 6.99 -13.45 8.84
C TRP A 177 7.33 -11.96 8.86
N VAL A 178 7.89 -11.47 9.95
CA VAL A 178 8.37 -10.09 10.10
C VAL A 178 9.88 -10.10 10.20
N LEU A 179 10.56 -9.56 9.19
CA LEU A 179 12.00 -9.35 9.20
C LEU A 179 12.27 -7.92 9.70
N LYS A 180 12.73 -7.81 10.96
CA LYS A 180 13.04 -6.51 11.57
C LYS A 180 14.46 -6.09 11.21
N LEU A 181 14.59 -4.93 10.57
CA LEU A 181 15.87 -4.41 10.08
C LEU A 181 16.47 -3.46 11.11
N GLY A 182 17.78 -3.61 11.35
CA GLY A 182 18.56 -2.67 12.15
C GLY A 182 18.64 -1.27 11.53
N ALA A 183 19.12 -0.31 12.32
CA ALA A 183 19.47 1.02 11.82
C ALA A 183 20.71 0.93 10.92
N GLY A 184 20.62 1.41 9.68
CA GLY A 184 21.69 1.37 8.69
C GLY A 184 21.20 1.13 7.25
N THR A 185 22.13 0.79 6.35
CA THR A 185 21.86 0.59 4.92
C THR A 185 22.11 -0.86 4.50
N TYR A 186 21.13 -1.44 3.82
CA TYR A 186 21.15 -2.76 3.19
C TYR A 186 21.28 -2.58 1.67
N ASP A 187 22.48 -2.77 1.13
CA ASP A 187 22.75 -2.63 -0.31
C ASP A 187 22.55 -3.98 -1.02
N LEU A 188 21.55 -4.00 -1.90
CA LEU A 188 21.14 -5.15 -2.68
C LEU A 188 21.98 -5.33 -3.96
N GLY A 189 22.78 -4.32 -4.33
CA GLY A 189 23.61 -4.28 -5.54
C GLY A 189 22.80 -4.06 -6.82
N THR A 190 23.20 -4.74 -7.89
CA THR A 190 22.54 -4.72 -9.23
C THR A 190 21.36 -5.70 -9.34
N THR A 191 20.82 -6.14 -8.21
CA THR A 191 19.66 -7.04 -8.14
C THR A 191 18.70 -6.55 -7.07
N GLY A 192 17.40 -6.59 -7.33
CA GLY A 192 16.39 -6.24 -6.33
C GLY A 192 16.23 -7.30 -5.24
N LEU A 193 15.23 -7.10 -4.39
CA LEU A 193 14.76 -8.06 -3.39
C LEU A 193 13.31 -8.42 -3.69
N VAL A 194 13.09 -9.64 -4.20
CA VAL A 194 11.73 -10.18 -4.39
C VAL A 194 11.27 -10.77 -3.06
N LEU A 195 10.12 -10.33 -2.57
CA LEU A 195 9.56 -10.80 -1.30
C LEU A 195 8.59 -11.97 -1.54
N LYS A 196 8.66 -12.98 -0.68
CA LYS A 196 7.75 -14.13 -0.68
C LYS A 196 6.40 -13.74 -0.05
N ARG A 197 5.32 -14.45 -0.40
CA ARG A 197 3.98 -14.23 0.18
C ARG A 197 4.04 -14.30 1.71
N GLY A 198 3.43 -13.33 2.40
CA GLY A 198 3.43 -13.27 3.86
C GLY A 198 4.71 -12.71 4.51
N VAL A 199 5.71 -12.26 3.73
CA VAL A 199 6.92 -11.60 4.26
C VAL A 199 6.70 -10.09 4.42
N PHE A 200 6.93 -9.59 5.62
CA PHE A 200 6.91 -8.17 5.95
C PHE A 200 8.31 -7.71 6.34
N LEU A 201 8.79 -6.60 5.76
CA LEU A 201 9.99 -5.92 6.25
C LEU A 201 9.57 -4.75 7.15
N GLU A 202 10.10 -4.72 8.36
CA GLU A 202 9.86 -3.65 9.33
C GLU A 202 11.20 -3.01 9.71
N GLY A 203 11.41 -1.75 9.33
CA GLY A 203 12.61 -1.01 9.70
C GLY A 203 12.54 -0.39 11.09
N SER A 204 13.69 0.07 11.57
CA SER A 204 13.83 0.83 12.82
C SER A 204 13.38 2.30 12.70
N GLY A 205 12.88 2.73 11.54
CA GLY A 205 12.40 4.10 11.29
C GLY A 205 12.70 4.59 9.86
N VAL A 206 11.84 5.46 9.33
CA VAL A 206 12.05 6.10 8.02
C VAL A 206 13.29 6.98 8.07
N GLY A 207 14.26 6.71 7.20
CA GLY A 207 15.58 7.35 7.21
C GLY A 207 16.60 6.70 8.17
N VAL A 208 16.16 5.81 9.05
CA VAL A 208 17.00 5.02 9.99
C VAL A 208 17.38 3.67 9.38
N SER A 209 16.43 2.95 8.79
CA SER A 209 16.66 1.71 8.02
C SER A 209 16.46 1.97 6.53
N ARG A 210 17.49 1.73 5.71
CA ARG A 210 17.46 1.93 4.26
C ARG A 210 17.76 0.64 3.51
N ILE A 211 16.94 0.32 2.51
CA ILE A 211 17.21 -0.69 1.48
C ILE A 211 17.60 0.06 0.22
N THR A 212 18.67 -0.32 -0.46
CA THR A 212 19.11 0.34 -1.71
C THR A 212 19.50 -0.66 -2.79
N SER A 213 19.34 -0.30 -4.06
CA SER A 213 19.90 -1.02 -5.21
C SER A 213 20.43 -0.04 -6.25
N SER A 214 21.48 -0.41 -6.99
CA SER A 214 22.00 0.42 -8.09
C SER A 214 21.30 0.16 -9.42
N THR A 215 20.85 -1.07 -9.67
CA THR A 215 19.98 -1.41 -10.81
C THR A 215 19.04 -2.54 -10.44
N ALA A 216 17.82 -2.49 -10.95
CA ALA A 216 16.86 -3.59 -10.88
C ALA A 216 15.84 -3.41 -12.00
N GLY A 217 15.68 -4.42 -12.87
CA GLY A 217 14.78 -4.32 -14.04
C GLY A 217 13.29 -4.18 -13.69
N ASP A 218 12.91 -4.74 -12.54
CA ASP A 218 11.57 -4.68 -11.97
C ASP A 218 11.47 -3.64 -10.82
N GLY A 219 12.37 -3.71 -9.83
CA GLY A 219 12.50 -2.71 -8.77
C GLY A 219 13.39 -3.14 -7.60
N SER A 220 13.79 -2.19 -6.74
CA SER A 220 14.67 -2.44 -5.59
C SER A 220 14.04 -3.41 -4.59
N VAL A 221 12.75 -3.22 -4.30
CA VAL A 221 11.91 -4.21 -3.63
C VAL A 221 10.74 -4.54 -4.54
N VAL A 222 10.54 -5.84 -4.80
CA VAL A 222 9.43 -6.39 -5.55
C VAL A 222 8.50 -7.13 -4.59
N GLY A 223 7.28 -6.63 -4.44
CA GLY A 223 6.23 -7.25 -3.65
C GLY A 223 5.58 -8.45 -4.35
N ALA A 224 5.09 -9.38 -3.53
CA ALA A 224 4.18 -10.45 -3.93
C ALA A 224 2.93 -10.42 -3.03
N SER A 225 1.84 -11.03 -3.49
CA SER A 225 0.55 -11.03 -2.77
C SER A 225 0.67 -11.40 -1.28
N GLY A 226 0.21 -10.50 -0.41
CA GLY A 226 0.21 -10.65 1.04
C GLY A 226 1.53 -10.33 1.75
N ALA A 227 2.52 -9.73 1.07
CA ALA A 227 3.73 -9.18 1.66
C ALA A 227 3.58 -7.68 2.04
N GLY A 228 4.55 -7.08 2.70
CA GLY A 228 4.53 -5.63 2.97
C GLY A 228 5.81 -4.97 3.50
N LEU A 229 5.77 -3.63 3.60
CA LEU A 229 6.85 -2.77 4.11
C LEU A 229 6.35 -1.78 5.15
N ARG A 230 7.16 -1.56 6.20
CA ARG A 230 6.92 -0.55 7.21
C ARG A 230 8.21 0.08 7.77
N LEU A 231 8.14 1.37 8.14
CA LEU A 231 9.16 2.11 8.92
C LEU A 231 10.58 2.07 8.31
N LEU A 232 10.70 2.23 6.99
CA LEU A 232 11.97 2.16 6.26
C LEU A 232 11.99 3.09 5.03
N SER A 233 13.16 3.26 4.43
CA SER A 233 13.31 3.86 3.10
C SER A 233 13.82 2.84 2.06
N VAL A 234 13.25 2.84 0.86
CA VAL A 234 13.71 2.04 -0.29
C VAL A 234 14.23 2.99 -1.39
N SER A 235 15.44 2.77 -1.89
CA SER A 235 16.06 3.63 -2.91
C SER A 235 16.61 2.86 -4.12
N ASN A 236 16.35 3.35 -5.33
CA ASN A 236 16.98 2.91 -6.58
C ASN A 236 17.81 4.06 -7.17
N THR A 237 19.14 3.88 -7.27
CA THR A 237 20.02 4.96 -7.77
C THR A 237 20.07 5.04 -9.30
N GLY A 238 19.51 4.07 -10.01
CA GLY A 238 19.32 4.14 -11.46
C GLY A 238 20.55 3.86 -12.33
N GLY A 239 20.40 4.18 -13.61
CA GLY A 239 21.34 3.89 -14.70
C GLY A 239 20.83 2.81 -15.67
N GLY A 240 19.88 1.97 -15.24
CA GLY A 240 19.21 0.97 -16.09
C GLY A 240 18.00 1.53 -16.87
N THR A 241 17.49 0.77 -17.84
CA THR A 241 16.31 1.13 -18.67
C THR A 241 15.10 1.56 -17.83
N ARG A 242 14.92 0.88 -16.69
CA ARG A 242 13.96 1.22 -15.66
C ARG A 242 14.70 1.49 -14.35
N SER A 243 14.22 2.46 -13.58
CA SER A 243 14.59 2.67 -12.18
C SER A 243 13.29 2.69 -11.37
N VAL A 244 13.12 1.71 -10.49
CA VAL A 244 11.91 1.58 -9.66
C VAL A 244 12.32 1.23 -8.23
N ALA A 245 11.83 1.97 -7.23
CA ALA A 245 12.18 1.68 -5.84
C ALA A 245 11.26 0.58 -5.26
N ILE A 246 9.94 0.80 -5.32
CA ILE A 246 8.94 -0.18 -4.91
C ILE A 246 8.11 -0.61 -6.12
N PHE A 247 8.10 -1.91 -6.41
CA PHE A 247 7.31 -2.50 -7.47
C PHE A 247 6.37 -3.58 -6.92
N ASN A 248 5.13 -3.64 -7.41
CA ASN A 248 4.20 -4.73 -7.15
C ASN A 248 3.58 -5.23 -8.45
N ARG A 249 3.65 -6.55 -8.68
CA ARG A 249 3.14 -7.22 -9.89
C ARG A 249 1.77 -7.87 -9.68
N ASP A 250 1.47 -8.29 -8.46
CA ASP A 250 0.37 -9.21 -8.13
C ASP A 250 -0.60 -8.63 -7.07
N ASP A 251 -1.67 -9.36 -6.76
CA ASP A 251 -2.84 -8.98 -5.94
C ASP A 251 -2.63 -8.26 -4.59
N GLY A 252 -1.40 -8.20 -4.05
CA GLY A 252 -1.12 -7.02 -3.22
C GLY A 252 0.10 -7.01 -2.32
N PHE A 253 0.70 -5.81 -2.26
CA PHE A 253 1.79 -5.44 -1.37
C PHE A 253 1.35 -4.29 -0.47
N ALA A 254 1.37 -4.47 0.85
CA ALA A 254 0.96 -3.44 1.81
C ALA A 254 2.14 -2.51 2.15
N VAL A 255 1.98 -1.20 2.00
CA VAL A 255 3.04 -0.21 2.26
C VAL A 255 2.52 0.88 3.19
N SER A 256 3.15 1.03 4.35
CA SER A 256 2.77 2.01 5.37
C SER A 256 4.00 2.64 6.03
N GLU A 257 4.07 3.97 6.17
CA GLU A 257 5.21 4.66 6.81
C GLU A 257 6.54 4.34 6.11
N VAL A 258 6.63 4.64 4.81
CA VAL A 258 7.78 4.30 3.96
C VAL A 258 8.15 5.47 3.05
N ARG A 259 9.45 5.71 2.86
CA ARG A 259 9.96 6.56 1.78
C ARG A 259 10.44 5.70 0.61
N ALA A 260 10.02 6.01 -0.60
CA ALA A 260 10.46 5.40 -1.84
C ALA A 260 11.18 6.44 -2.70
N GLU A 261 12.38 6.13 -3.20
CA GLU A 261 13.22 7.08 -3.95
C GLU A 261 13.76 6.41 -5.22
N ALA A 262 13.39 6.89 -6.40
CA ALA A 262 13.87 6.36 -7.68
C ALA A 262 14.54 7.44 -8.53
N LEU A 263 15.80 7.21 -8.90
CA LEU A 263 16.62 8.15 -9.65
C LEU A 263 17.01 7.59 -11.02
N ALA A 264 17.23 8.45 -12.00
CA ALA A 264 18.02 8.20 -13.22
C ALA A 264 17.69 6.92 -14.01
N GLY A 265 16.42 6.58 -14.21
CA GLY A 265 16.01 5.56 -15.18
C GLY A 265 16.07 6.09 -16.61
N GLN A 266 16.60 5.28 -17.55
CA GLN A 266 16.84 5.72 -18.94
C GLN A 266 15.56 5.93 -19.75
N SER A 267 14.48 5.22 -19.40
CA SER A 267 13.18 5.31 -20.08
C SER A 267 12.02 5.49 -19.11
N LEU A 268 12.05 4.80 -17.96
CA LEU A 268 11.04 4.92 -16.89
C LEU A 268 11.73 5.07 -15.53
N THR A 269 11.28 6.05 -14.73
CA THR A 269 11.70 6.27 -13.34
C THR A 269 10.48 6.37 -12.43
N PHE A 270 10.23 5.36 -11.59
CA PHE A 270 9.03 5.30 -10.75
C PHE A 270 9.40 5.11 -9.27
N GLY A 271 8.96 6.00 -8.38
CA GLY A 271 9.16 5.77 -6.94
C GLY A 271 8.36 4.55 -6.45
N VAL A 272 7.07 4.49 -6.80
CA VAL A 272 6.18 3.37 -6.47
C VAL A 272 5.37 2.98 -7.72
N TYR A 273 5.38 1.69 -8.10
CA TYR A 273 4.66 1.19 -9.27
C TYR A 273 3.88 -0.11 -8.94
N TYR A 274 2.56 -0.11 -9.18
CA TYR A 274 1.68 -1.28 -9.02
C TYR A 274 1.03 -1.60 -10.38
N GLN A 275 1.22 -2.83 -10.88
CA GLN A 275 0.72 -3.28 -12.19
C GLN A 275 -0.62 -4.02 -12.16
N SER A 276 -0.94 -4.63 -11.03
CA SER A 276 -2.22 -5.29 -10.76
C SER A 276 -2.38 -5.40 -9.25
N ALA A 277 -3.58 -5.13 -8.75
CA ALA A 277 -3.99 -5.28 -7.36
C ALA A 277 -5.46 -4.84 -7.18
N ASN A 278 -6.07 -5.18 -6.05
CA ASN A 278 -7.39 -4.67 -5.71
C ASN A 278 -7.57 -4.49 -4.18
N GLY A 279 -8.28 -3.44 -3.77
CA GLY A 279 -8.58 -3.15 -2.37
C GLY A 279 -7.38 -2.73 -1.51
N ILE A 280 -6.27 -2.28 -2.10
CA ILE A 280 -5.05 -1.93 -1.34
C ILE A 280 -5.10 -0.48 -0.88
N THR A 281 -4.77 -0.27 0.40
CA THR A 281 -4.48 1.07 0.95
C THR A 281 -2.97 1.24 1.13
N LEU A 282 -2.41 2.27 0.49
CA LEU A 282 -1.07 2.79 0.76
C LEU A 282 -1.22 3.98 1.71
N SER A 283 -0.49 4.02 2.83
CA SER A 283 -0.66 5.08 3.85
C SER A 283 0.66 5.65 4.36
N ARG A 284 0.75 6.99 4.50
CA ARG A 284 2.00 7.66 4.92
C ARG A 284 3.21 7.23 4.07
N VAL A 285 3.04 7.23 2.76
CA VAL A 285 4.08 6.88 1.79
C VAL A 285 4.63 8.17 1.15
N GLU A 286 5.93 8.39 1.28
CA GLU A 286 6.63 9.47 0.56
C GLU A 286 7.32 8.91 -0.68
N SER A 287 6.78 9.18 -1.87
CA SER A 287 7.43 8.86 -3.12
C SER A 287 8.23 10.06 -3.66
N GLN A 288 9.48 9.81 -4.03
CA GLN A 288 10.38 10.77 -4.65
C GLN A 288 10.93 10.15 -5.94
N ALA A 289 10.83 10.85 -7.07
CA ALA A 289 11.33 10.36 -8.34
C ALA A 289 11.98 11.47 -9.18
N SER A 290 13.16 11.22 -9.74
CA SER A 290 13.90 12.24 -10.50
C SER A 290 14.71 11.63 -11.64
N SER A 291 14.58 12.19 -12.84
CA SER A 291 15.42 11.83 -14.00
C SER A 291 15.62 13.03 -14.93
N ASP A 292 16.69 12.99 -15.72
CA ASP A 292 16.95 13.92 -16.81
C ASP A 292 16.41 13.41 -18.15
N ARG A 293 15.79 12.21 -18.19
CA ARG A 293 15.22 11.61 -19.41
C ARG A 293 14.05 10.64 -19.17
N GLY A 294 13.28 10.40 -20.23
CA GLY A 294 12.16 9.42 -20.26
C GLY A 294 10.92 9.90 -19.49
N ARG A 295 10.07 8.96 -19.05
CA ARG A 295 8.92 9.26 -18.15
C ARG A 295 9.33 9.12 -16.69
N VAL A 296 8.96 10.10 -15.86
CA VAL A 296 9.20 10.11 -14.41
C VAL A 296 7.87 10.12 -13.66
N MET A 297 7.67 9.23 -12.69
CA MET A 297 6.47 9.22 -11.86
C MET A 297 6.73 9.02 -10.36
N GLY A 298 5.94 9.69 -9.53
CA GLY A 298 5.89 9.43 -8.08
C GLY A 298 5.21 8.10 -7.80
N PHE A 299 3.93 8.02 -8.14
CA PHE A 299 3.15 6.78 -8.07
C PHE A 299 2.58 6.44 -9.45
N ALA A 300 2.58 5.16 -9.80
CA ALA A 300 1.98 4.62 -11.01
C ALA A 300 1.09 3.41 -10.65
N PHE A 301 -0.17 3.43 -11.07
CA PHE A 301 -1.20 2.46 -10.69
C PHE A 301 -1.97 1.96 -11.93
N ASP A 302 -1.51 0.87 -12.55
CA ASP A 302 -2.15 0.24 -13.71
C ASP A 302 -3.18 -0.83 -13.27
N GLN A 303 -4.37 -0.86 -13.88
CA GLN A 303 -5.43 -1.87 -13.62
C GLN A 303 -5.91 -2.00 -12.15
N VAL A 304 -5.48 -1.12 -11.24
CA VAL A 304 -5.71 -1.26 -9.79
C VAL A 304 -7.07 -0.73 -9.32
N GLY A 305 -7.52 -1.26 -8.17
CA GLY A 305 -8.35 -0.54 -7.20
C GLY A 305 -7.49 -0.13 -5.99
N ILE A 306 -7.08 1.14 -5.90
CA ILE A 306 -6.20 1.66 -4.84
C ILE A 306 -6.81 2.81 -4.05
N THR A 307 -6.47 2.86 -2.77
CA THR A 307 -6.58 4.06 -1.92
C THR A 307 -5.19 4.53 -1.50
N LEU A 308 -4.83 5.78 -1.76
CA LEU A 308 -3.58 6.41 -1.34
C LEU A 308 -3.88 7.49 -0.30
N GLU A 309 -3.38 7.33 0.93
CA GLU A 309 -3.75 8.18 2.07
C GLU A 309 -2.56 8.80 2.80
N ASP A 310 -2.71 10.03 3.28
CA ASP A 310 -1.70 10.74 4.11
C ASP A 310 -0.30 10.74 3.48
N SER A 311 -0.23 10.76 2.15
CA SER A 311 0.95 10.41 1.36
C SER A 311 1.46 11.58 0.52
N LYS A 312 2.68 11.47 0.02
CA LYS A 312 3.39 12.56 -0.66
C LYS A 312 4.06 12.09 -1.94
N ALA A 313 3.89 12.83 -3.03
CA ALA A 313 4.63 12.66 -4.28
C ALA A 313 5.48 13.92 -4.55
N VAL A 314 6.78 13.74 -4.81
CA VAL A 314 7.67 14.79 -5.33
C VAL A 314 8.39 14.24 -6.57
N VAL A 315 8.14 14.83 -7.72
CA VAL A 315 8.54 14.26 -9.02
C VAL A 315 9.21 15.32 -9.87
N GLN A 316 10.41 15.03 -10.39
CA GLN A 316 11.27 16.02 -11.06
C GLN A 316 11.78 15.53 -12.41
N GLY A 317 11.58 16.35 -13.45
CA GLY A 317 12.19 16.20 -14.77
C GLY A 317 13.23 17.30 -15.02
N THR A 318 14.52 16.94 -15.07
CA THR A 318 15.62 17.90 -14.94
C THR A 318 16.30 18.33 -16.26
N ALA A 319 15.89 17.76 -17.40
CA ALA A 319 16.37 18.18 -18.72
C ALA A 319 15.33 17.95 -19.83
N SER A 320 15.59 18.49 -21.03
CA SER A 320 14.70 18.41 -22.21
C SER A 320 14.55 17.02 -22.84
N ALA A 321 15.28 16.01 -22.36
CA ALA A 321 15.09 14.61 -22.76
C ALA A 321 14.02 13.89 -21.92
N VAL A 322 13.41 14.58 -20.95
CA VAL A 322 12.23 14.09 -20.23
C VAL A 322 10.99 14.22 -21.13
N GLU A 323 10.18 13.16 -21.19
CA GLU A 323 8.96 13.10 -21.99
C GLU A 323 7.76 13.62 -21.18
N SER A 324 7.62 13.14 -19.95
CA SER A 324 6.52 13.48 -19.04
C SER A 324 6.89 13.28 -17.57
N VAL A 325 6.43 14.18 -16.70
CA VAL A 325 6.56 14.10 -15.24
C VAL A 325 5.17 13.97 -14.62
N ILE A 326 4.85 12.86 -13.96
CA ILE A 326 3.51 12.64 -13.35
C ILE A 326 3.62 12.41 -11.84
N GLY A 327 2.84 13.14 -11.05
CA GLY A 327 2.75 12.97 -9.60
C GLY A 327 2.18 11.60 -9.20
N VAL A 328 0.94 11.36 -9.63
CA VAL A 328 0.22 10.09 -9.48
C VAL A 328 -0.48 9.74 -10.80
N GLY A 329 -0.05 8.68 -11.47
CA GLY A 329 -0.72 8.12 -12.63
C GLY A 329 -1.67 7.00 -12.23
N VAL A 330 -2.92 7.04 -12.71
CA VAL A 330 -3.94 6.01 -12.46
C VAL A 330 -4.55 5.57 -13.79
N ALA A 331 -4.36 4.30 -14.14
CA ALA A 331 -4.89 3.64 -15.35
C ALA A 331 -5.71 2.37 -15.00
N GLY A 332 -6.31 2.35 -13.80
CA GLY A 332 -7.12 1.27 -13.26
C GLY A 332 -8.65 1.49 -13.30
N ASN A 333 -9.35 0.81 -12.39
CA ASN A 333 -10.82 0.85 -12.30
C ASN A 333 -11.35 1.73 -11.16
N VAL A 334 -10.53 1.99 -10.13
CA VAL A 334 -10.81 2.92 -9.01
C VAL A 334 -9.48 3.48 -8.47
N GLY A 335 -9.40 4.80 -8.29
CA GLY A 335 -8.27 5.44 -7.62
C GLY A 335 -8.71 6.51 -6.63
N ILE A 336 -8.61 6.24 -5.33
CA ILE A 336 -8.96 7.21 -4.27
C ILE A 336 -7.67 7.82 -3.74
N LEU A 337 -7.51 9.13 -3.87
CA LEU A 337 -6.40 9.92 -3.32
C LEU A 337 -6.96 10.80 -2.20
N ARG A 338 -6.58 10.56 -0.94
CA ARG A 338 -7.15 11.25 0.24
C ARG A 338 -6.06 11.83 1.14
N ARG A 339 -6.06 13.15 1.35
CA ARG A 339 -4.97 13.87 2.06
C ARG A 339 -3.60 13.58 1.45
N VAL A 340 -3.50 13.67 0.13
CA VAL A 340 -2.24 13.50 -0.61
C VAL A 340 -1.67 14.87 -0.97
N PHE A 341 -0.37 15.05 -0.79
CA PHE A 341 0.37 16.20 -1.33
C PHE A 341 1.13 15.77 -2.58
N ILE A 342 0.95 16.45 -3.70
CA ILE A 342 1.61 16.14 -4.97
C ILE A 342 2.32 17.39 -5.51
N ASN A 343 3.59 17.26 -5.85
CA ASN A 343 4.32 18.26 -6.63
C ASN A 343 5.07 17.55 -7.78
N ALA A 344 4.58 17.75 -9.00
CA ALA A 344 5.22 17.31 -10.24
C ALA A 344 5.83 18.52 -10.95
N SER A 345 7.14 18.51 -11.22
CA SER A 345 7.86 19.63 -11.81
C SER A 345 8.75 19.18 -12.96
N ALA A 346 8.52 19.76 -14.14
CA ALA A 346 9.20 19.42 -15.37
C ALA A 346 9.88 20.67 -15.95
N THR A 347 11.19 20.58 -16.19
CA THR A 347 11.95 21.65 -16.83
C THR A 347 11.98 21.46 -18.36
N ASN A 348 12.31 22.53 -19.10
CA ASN A 348 12.80 22.45 -20.48
C ASN A 348 11.90 21.73 -21.52
N GLY A 349 10.57 21.85 -21.39
CA GLY A 349 9.61 21.49 -22.45
C GLY A 349 8.85 20.18 -22.26
N ALA A 350 9.13 19.39 -21.23
CA ALA A 350 8.38 18.18 -20.92
C ALA A 350 6.93 18.47 -20.48
N ARG A 351 6.03 17.49 -20.65
CA ARG A 351 4.68 17.51 -20.09
C ARG A 351 4.73 17.30 -18.57
N SER A 352 3.80 17.90 -17.82
CA SER A 352 3.75 17.74 -16.35
C SER A 352 2.32 17.59 -15.83
N PHE A 353 2.04 16.50 -15.13
CA PHE A 353 0.72 16.26 -14.54
C PHE A 353 0.83 16.00 -13.04
N GLY A 354 -0.03 16.64 -12.25
CA GLY A 354 -0.14 16.31 -10.82
C GLY A 354 -0.78 14.92 -10.67
N VAL A 355 -1.99 14.77 -11.19
CA VAL A 355 -2.70 13.49 -11.34
C VAL A 355 -2.99 13.25 -12.83
N GLU A 356 -2.60 12.09 -13.35
CA GLU A 356 -2.92 11.59 -14.70
C GLU A 356 -4.03 10.53 -14.53
N ALA A 357 -5.29 10.90 -14.79
CA ALA A 357 -6.47 10.07 -14.55
C ALA A 357 -7.00 9.41 -15.84
N ALA A 358 -6.28 8.37 -16.26
CA ALA A 358 -6.66 7.44 -17.32
C ALA A 358 -7.54 6.27 -16.81
N ALA A 359 -8.18 6.45 -15.65
CA ALA A 359 -8.91 5.44 -14.90
C ALA A 359 -10.34 5.88 -14.59
N GLN A 360 -11.29 4.96 -14.69
CA GLN A 360 -12.64 5.21 -14.21
C GLN A 360 -12.63 5.44 -12.69
N ASN A 361 -13.57 6.25 -12.21
CA ASN A 361 -13.82 6.46 -10.77
C ASN A 361 -12.59 6.93 -9.96
N VAL A 362 -11.80 7.86 -10.52
CA VAL A 362 -10.76 8.56 -9.75
C VAL A 362 -11.39 9.61 -8.83
N SER A 363 -10.98 9.63 -7.57
CA SER A 363 -11.46 10.58 -6.57
C SER A 363 -10.31 11.24 -5.84
N VAL A 364 -10.22 12.56 -5.93
CA VAL A 364 -9.23 13.40 -5.24
C VAL A 364 -9.94 14.15 -4.12
N MET A 365 -9.64 13.80 -2.87
CA MET A 365 -10.30 14.36 -1.69
C MET A 365 -9.32 14.95 -0.70
N ASP A 366 -9.67 16.12 -0.15
CA ASP A 366 -8.96 16.76 0.96
C ASP A 366 -7.43 16.90 0.70
N SER A 367 -7.03 17.11 -0.57
CA SER A 367 -5.66 16.95 -1.08
C SER A 367 -5.11 18.24 -1.75
N GLU A 368 -3.78 18.33 -1.88
CA GLU A 368 -3.10 19.43 -2.58
C GLU A 368 -2.26 18.90 -3.74
N VAL A 369 -2.47 19.45 -4.93
CA VAL A 369 -1.89 18.94 -6.18
C VAL A 369 -1.32 20.08 -7.01
N PHE A 370 -0.02 20.02 -7.27
CA PHE A 370 0.74 21.01 -8.03
C PHE A 370 1.41 20.37 -9.23
N SER A 371 1.28 21.00 -10.41
CA SER A 371 2.09 20.69 -11.60
C SER A 371 2.86 21.94 -12.06
N GLY A 372 4.06 21.74 -12.61
CA GLY A 372 4.83 22.75 -13.32
C GLY A 372 5.43 22.16 -14.59
N GLY A 373 5.17 22.76 -15.75
CA GLY A 373 5.63 22.27 -17.05
C GLY A 373 5.65 23.38 -18.11
N ALA A 374 6.08 23.07 -19.33
CA ALA A 374 6.34 24.11 -20.36
C ALA A 374 5.76 23.83 -21.76
N THR A 375 5.10 22.69 -21.97
CA THR A 375 4.33 22.39 -23.21
C THR A 375 2.88 22.04 -22.92
N LEU A 376 2.63 21.25 -21.88
CA LEU A 376 1.31 21.03 -21.29
C LEU A 376 1.53 20.71 -19.80
N SER A 377 0.88 21.48 -18.93
CA SER A 377 0.94 21.33 -17.47
C SER A 377 -0.49 21.25 -16.92
N ALA A 378 -0.83 20.24 -16.11
CA ALA A 378 -2.12 20.21 -15.44
C ALA A 378 -2.05 19.59 -14.05
N ALA A 379 -2.60 20.25 -13.02
CA ALA A 379 -2.67 19.62 -11.70
C ALA A 379 -3.55 18.36 -11.72
N LEU A 380 -4.65 18.38 -12.48
CA LEU A 380 -5.40 17.19 -12.84
C LEU A 380 -5.58 17.12 -14.36
N HIS A 381 -5.00 16.11 -14.98
CA HIS A 381 -5.34 15.66 -16.33
C HIS A 381 -6.32 14.49 -16.22
N ALA A 382 -7.49 14.63 -16.85
CA ALA A 382 -8.52 13.59 -16.89
C ALA A 382 -8.73 13.12 -18.33
N GLU A 383 -8.59 11.82 -18.58
CA GLU A 383 -8.82 11.18 -19.90
C GLU A 383 -10.11 10.35 -19.95
N THR A 384 -10.77 10.14 -18.80
CA THR A 384 -11.83 9.13 -18.63
C THR A 384 -12.99 9.63 -17.76
N PRO A 385 -14.19 9.04 -17.86
CA PRO A 385 -15.35 9.45 -17.07
C PRO A 385 -15.33 8.90 -15.63
N GLY A 386 -15.91 9.67 -14.71
CA GLY A 386 -16.01 9.31 -13.28
C GLY A 386 -14.99 10.02 -12.39
N VAL A 387 -14.28 11.03 -12.89
CA VAL A 387 -13.31 11.81 -12.12
C VAL A 387 -14.03 12.76 -11.15
N SER A 388 -13.62 12.75 -9.89
CA SER A 388 -14.21 13.59 -8.84
C SER A 388 -13.13 14.31 -8.02
N VAL A 389 -13.40 15.56 -7.65
CA VAL A 389 -12.52 16.40 -6.83
C VAL A 389 -13.35 17.03 -5.72
N ARG A 390 -12.97 16.84 -4.45
CA ARG A 390 -13.68 17.43 -3.31
C ARG A 390 -12.71 18.07 -2.31
N SER A 391 -13.04 19.28 -1.85
CA SER A 391 -12.33 20.00 -0.78
C SER A 391 -10.80 20.05 -0.96
N SER A 392 -10.35 20.15 -2.22
CA SER A 392 -8.93 20.01 -2.61
C SER A 392 -8.40 21.27 -3.29
N ARG A 393 -7.07 21.43 -3.34
CA ARG A 393 -6.40 22.48 -4.12
C ARG A 393 -5.68 21.87 -5.32
N LEU A 394 -6.01 22.32 -6.52
CA LEU A 394 -5.33 21.97 -7.76
C LEU A 394 -4.69 23.23 -8.35
N LYS A 395 -3.36 23.23 -8.59
CA LYS A 395 -2.65 24.33 -9.26
C LYS A 395 -1.75 23.84 -10.40
N GLY A 396 -2.05 24.24 -11.63
CA GLY A 396 -1.13 24.12 -12.76
C GLY A 396 -0.34 25.40 -12.99
N ASP A 397 0.98 25.28 -13.02
CA ASP A 397 1.93 26.39 -13.25
C ASP A 397 2.76 26.18 -14.54
N GLY A 398 3.31 27.28 -15.07
CA GLY A 398 4.06 27.36 -16.32
C GLY A 398 3.24 27.68 -17.58
N THR A 399 3.85 27.52 -18.76
CA THR A 399 3.22 27.77 -20.07
C THR A 399 2.38 26.57 -20.49
N GLY A 400 1.17 26.79 -21.04
CA GLY A 400 0.23 25.70 -21.34
C GLY A 400 -0.29 25.04 -20.07
N ALA A 401 -0.55 25.83 -19.01
CA ALA A 401 -0.86 25.32 -17.68
C ALA A 401 -2.30 25.52 -17.23
N PHE A 402 -2.87 24.42 -16.74
CA PHE A 402 -4.28 24.26 -16.41
C PHE A 402 -4.45 23.79 -14.97
N GLY A 403 -5.45 24.29 -14.24
CA GLY A 403 -5.82 23.68 -12.96
C GLY A 403 -6.42 22.29 -13.18
N VAL A 404 -7.27 22.18 -14.20
CA VAL A 404 -7.87 20.94 -14.72
C VAL A 404 -7.83 20.95 -16.25
N TYR A 405 -7.30 19.89 -16.84
CA TYR A 405 -7.34 19.64 -18.28
C TYR A 405 -8.13 18.34 -18.52
N ALA A 406 -9.32 18.43 -19.12
CA ALA A 406 -10.20 17.29 -19.39
C ALA A 406 -10.31 17.06 -20.90
N ASP A 407 -9.51 16.13 -21.37
CA ASP A 407 -9.38 15.70 -22.76
C ASP A 407 -9.65 14.19 -22.83
N PHE A 408 -9.60 13.56 -24.00
CA PHE A 408 -9.71 12.10 -24.09
C PHE A 408 -9.22 11.59 -25.45
N PRO A 409 -8.73 10.34 -25.52
CA PRO A 409 -8.49 9.64 -26.78
C PRO A 409 -9.80 9.14 -27.38
N ALA A 410 -10.16 9.66 -28.57
CA ALA A 410 -11.28 9.14 -29.34
C ALA A 410 -11.04 7.63 -29.65
N PRO A 411 -12.06 6.76 -29.56
CA PRO A 411 -13.49 7.06 -29.57
C PRO A 411 -14.17 6.94 -28.19
N THR A 412 -13.46 7.15 -27.07
CA THR A 412 -14.10 7.07 -25.74
C THR A 412 -15.22 8.11 -25.57
N PRO A 413 -16.28 7.81 -24.79
CA PRO A 413 -17.25 8.82 -24.38
C PRO A 413 -16.55 9.83 -23.46
N GLY A 414 -16.77 11.13 -23.73
CA GLY A 414 -16.01 12.21 -23.10
C GLY A 414 -16.10 12.25 -21.56
N VAL A 415 -15.13 12.95 -20.97
CA VAL A 415 -14.94 13.01 -19.51
C VAL A 415 -16.23 13.47 -18.84
N ARG A 416 -16.63 12.77 -17.78
CA ARG A 416 -17.71 13.22 -16.88
C ARG A 416 -17.09 13.45 -15.51
N MET A 417 -17.08 14.71 -15.06
CA MET A 417 -16.44 15.07 -13.81
C MET A 417 -17.28 15.93 -12.86
N GLY A 418 -16.99 15.82 -11.57
CA GLY A 418 -17.52 16.69 -10.52
C GLY A 418 -16.39 17.33 -9.72
N ILE A 419 -16.45 18.64 -9.52
CA ILE A 419 -15.55 19.40 -8.63
C ILE A 419 -16.44 20.08 -7.60
N ASP A 420 -16.22 19.82 -6.31
CA ASP A 420 -16.97 20.44 -5.22
C ASP A 420 -16.03 21.04 -4.14
N GLN A 421 -16.39 22.21 -3.61
CA GLN A 421 -15.69 22.90 -2.50
C GLN A 421 -14.17 23.09 -2.71
N SER A 422 -13.70 23.11 -3.96
CA SER A 422 -12.27 23.01 -4.30
C SER A 422 -11.72 24.30 -4.89
N SER A 423 -10.42 24.53 -4.73
CA SER A 423 -9.68 25.67 -5.27
C SER A 423 -8.88 25.23 -6.49
N ILE A 424 -9.18 25.80 -7.65
CA ILE A 424 -8.59 25.43 -8.94
C ILE A 424 -7.85 26.65 -9.50
N GLU A 425 -6.57 26.50 -9.81
CA GLU A 425 -5.67 27.56 -10.24
C GLU A 425 -4.90 27.10 -11.49
N GLY A 426 -4.91 27.90 -12.56
CA GLY A 426 -4.20 27.57 -13.79
C GLY A 426 -3.78 28.83 -14.53
N TYR A 427 -2.51 28.90 -14.95
CA TYR A 427 -1.92 30.08 -15.58
C TYR A 427 -2.66 30.50 -16.87
N GLU A 428 -3.13 29.54 -17.67
CA GLU A 428 -3.84 29.80 -18.92
C GLU A 428 -5.37 29.76 -18.72
N THR A 429 -5.88 28.75 -18.02
CA THR A 429 -7.27 28.68 -17.54
C THR A 429 -7.39 27.74 -16.35
N ALA A 430 -8.34 27.97 -15.45
CA ALA A 430 -8.53 27.10 -14.28
C ALA A 430 -9.07 25.73 -14.71
N VAL A 431 -10.02 25.70 -15.66
CA VAL A 431 -10.58 24.47 -16.23
C VAL A 431 -10.60 24.55 -17.76
N TYR A 432 -10.26 23.45 -18.42
CA TYR A 432 -10.39 23.25 -19.87
C TYR A 432 -11.14 21.94 -20.16
N LEU A 433 -12.22 22.00 -20.95
CA LEU A 433 -13.03 20.86 -21.36
C LEU A 433 -13.03 20.71 -22.89
N LYS A 434 -12.47 19.60 -23.38
CA LYS A 434 -12.50 19.18 -24.79
C LYS A 434 -13.89 18.67 -25.21
N ALA A 435 -14.25 18.80 -26.48
CA ALA A 435 -15.57 18.51 -27.04
C ALA A 435 -16.08 17.12 -26.63
N GLY A 436 -17.28 17.06 -26.05
CA GLY A 436 -17.88 15.84 -25.49
C GLY A 436 -17.65 15.63 -23.99
N SER A 437 -16.71 16.37 -23.37
CA SER A 437 -16.54 16.37 -21.91
C SER A 437 -17.60 17.22 -21.19
N THR A 438 -17.92 16.86 -19.96
CA THR A 438 -18.93 17.50 -19.11
C THR A 438 -18.43 17.66 -17.69
N ALA A 439 -18.61 18.84 -17.10
CA ALA A 439 -18.22 19.13 -15.72
C ALA A 439 -19.37 19.71 -14.89
N ARG A 440 -19.40 19.36 -13.59
CA ARG A 440 -20.23 20.01 -12.58
C ARG A 440 -19.33 20.67 -11.56
N LEU A 441 -19.41 22.00 -11.45
CA LEU A 441 -18.54 22.84 -10.62
C LEU A 441 -19.37 23.42 -9.46
N GLY A 442 -19.30 22.79 -8.29
CA GLY A 442 -19.99 23.18 -7.06
C GLY A 442 -19.08 23.93 -6.09
N HIS A 443 -19.52 25.07 -5.56
CA HIS A 443 -18.86 25.81 -4.48
C HIS A 443 -17.35 26.09 -4.70
N ALA A 444 -16.89 26.09 -5.96
CA ALA A 444 -15.48 26.10 -6.29
C ALA A 444 -14.94 27.53 -6.35
N LYS A 445 -13.62 27.68 -6.15
CA LYS A 445 -12.89 28.93 -6.41
C LYS A 445 -12.00 28.72 -7.62
N LEU A 446 -12.22 29.49 -8.67
CA LEU A 446 -11.51 29.36 -9.94
C LEU A 446 -10.62 30.59 -10.15
N TYR A 447 -9.31 30.37 -10.11
CA TYR A 447 -8.26 31.35 -10.39
C TYR A 447 -7.79 31.11 -11.82
N GLY A 448 -8.40 31.86 -12.75
CA GLY A 448 -8.42 31.54 -14.18
C GLY A 448 -9.86 31.21 -14.64
N GLY A 449 -10.06 31.15 -15.96
CA GLY A 449 -11.38 30.94 -16.57
C GLY A 449 -11.89 29.49 -16.54
N VAL A 450 -12.98 29.27 -17.29
CA VAL A 450 -13.44 27.94 -17.70
C VAL A 450 -13.56 27.96 -19.22
N PHE A 451 -12.72 27.18 -19.91
CA PHE A 451 -12.78 27.01 -21.36
C PHE A 451 -13.53 25.71 -21.70
N VAL A 452 -14.43 25.79 -22.68
CA VAL A 452 -15.34 24.71 -23.07
C VAL A 452 -15.40 24.68 -24.60
N GLU A 453 -14.91 23.60 -25.21
CA GLU A 453 -15.02 23.41 -26.66
C GLU A 453 -16.48 23.19 -27.10
N GLN A 454 -16.76 23.39 -28.39
CA GLN A 454 -18.07 23.14 -28.97
C GLN A 454 -18.47 21.66 -28.79
N GLY A 455 -19.57 21.42 -28.06
CA GLY A 455 -20.06 20.07 -27.74
C GLY A 455 -19.58 19.54 -26.38
N ALA A 456 -18.78 20.30 -25.62
CA ALA A 456 -18.59 20.12 -24.18
C ALA A 456 -19.59 20.97 -23.38
N SER A 457 -19.68 20.77 -22.06
CA SER A 457 -20.49 21.63 -21.18
C SER A 457 -19.99 21.72 -19.73
N ALA A 458 -20.25 22.84 -19.06
CA ALA A 458 -20.00 23.03 -17.64
C ALA A 458 -21.25 23.62 -16.95
N LEU A 459 -21.67 23.00 -15.85
CA LEU A 459 -22.74 23.48 -14.95
C LEU A 459 -22.10 24.06 -13.69
N CYS A 460 -22.38 25.31 -13.35
CA CYS A 460 -21.67 26.04 -12.29
C CYS A 460 -22.59 26.47 -11.14
N LEU A 461 -22.56 25.73 -10.04
CA LEU A 461 -23.40 25.97 -8.85
C LEU A 461 -22.57 26.66 -7.76
N PHE A 462 -22.90 27.92 -7.43
CA PHE A 462 -22.22 28.71 -6.39
C PHE A 462 -20.68 28.80 -6.54
N THR A 463 -20.19 28.71 -7.79
CA THR A 463 -18.76 28.77 -8.11
C THR A 463 -18.30 30.21 -8.34
N PHE A 464 -17.21 30.60 -7.68
CA PHE A 464 -16.63 31.94 -7.75
C PHE A 464 -15.44 31.96 -8.72
N GLN A 465 -15.55 32.73 -9.80
CA GLN A 465 -14.46 32.98 -10.74
C GLN A 465 -13.76 34.31 -10.41
N THR A 466 -12.46 34.27 -10.13
CA THR A 466 -11.61 35.47 -10.12
C THR A 466 -10.98 35.62 -11.50
N VAL A 467 -11.56 36.50 -12.30
CA VAL A 467 -11.10 36.81 -13.66
C VAL A 467 -9.86 37.70 -13.60
N GLN A 468 -8.72 37.23 -14.11
CA GLN A 468 -7.71 38.15 -14.65
C GLN A 468 -8.21 38.68 -15.99
N GLN A 469 -8.11 40.00 -16.21
CA GLN A 469 -8.99 40.70 -17.15
C GLN A 469 -8.68 40.49 -18.65
N ASP A 470 -7.57 39.85 -19.00
CA ASP A 470 -6.95 40.00 -20.32
C ASP A 470 -7.09 38.79 -21.29
N THR A 471 -7.75 37.69 -20.89
CA THR A 471 -7.74 36.43 -21.68
C THR A 471 -9.11 35.80 -21.99
N LEU A 472 -10.24 36.44 -21.68
CA LEU A 472 -11.57 35.88 -21.99
C LEU A 472 -11.98 36.04 -23.46
N PRO A 473 -12.31 34.95 -24.18
CA PRO A 473 -13.34 35.00 -25.22
C PRO A 473 -14.67 35.31 -24.54
N VAL A 474 -15.38 36.36 -24.98
CA VAL A 474 -16.66 36.76 -24.36
C VAL A 474 -17.76 35.78 -24.76
N GLY A 475 -18.00 34.78 -23.91
CA GLY A 475 -19.10 33.83 -24.01
C GLY A 475 -19.24 33.05 -22.70
N SER A 476 -20.41 33.09 -22.07
CA SER A 476 -20.66 32.49 -20.76
C SER A 476 -20.56 30.96 -20.82
N SER A 477 -19.42 30.42 -20.39
CA SER A 477 -19.10 28.98 -20.42
C SER A 477 -19.67 28.16 -19.26
N CYS A 478 -20.26 28.83 -18.27
CA CYS A 478 -21.08 28.24 -17.21
C CYS A 478 -22.56 28.30 -17.58
N GLN A 479 -23.24 27.16 -17.55
CA GLN A 479 -24.70 27.05 -17.42
C GLN A 479 -25.12 26.98 -15.95
#